data_AF-A0A4V5ZWY8-F1
#
_entry.id   AF-A0A4V5ZWY8-F1
#
_cell.length_a   1.000
_cell.length_b   1.000
_cell.length_c   1.000
_cell.angle_alpha   90.00
_cell.angle_beta   90.00
_cell.angle_gamma   90.00
#
_symmetry.space_group_name_H-M   'P 1'
#
loop_
_entity.id
_entity.type
_entity.pdbx_description
1 polymer ?
#
loop_
_entity_poly.entity_id
_entity_poly.type
_entity_poly.pdbx_seq_one_letter_code
_entity_poly.pdbx_strand_id
1 'polypeptide(L)'
;MAGSIEKLISLMESLDSLTSEDACSSLRTLMLDGQGIGRLVEYYCRSQSIRALELLCNVRQPHQKILLDKIKEQIVGKKAVLSTIILLGQIIQKEPGWLPLVPHHSVFPTLLSHIDDCDDPKEIISALLLMASILPYCSQMTDSALGKLLETFTKTLSVLYRRRQLMQRRAAAYDNAEWEIEKICLSHLQYSVVQFFIILYGIFPCNLLGHLK
;
A
#
# COMPACT_ATOMS: atom_id res chain seq x y z
N MET A 1 -9.51 -12.76 -25.97
CA MET A 1 -9.36 -11.37 -25.47
C MET A 1 -8.15 -11.17 -24.56
N ALA A 2 -7.83 -12.07 -23.62
CA ALA A 2 -6.67 -11.93 -22.72
C ALA A 2 -5.31 -11.71 -23.41
N GLY A 3 -5.01 -12.46 -24.49
CA GLY A 3 -3.76 -12.31 -25.24
C GLY A 3 -3.60 -10.96 -25.98
N SER A 4 -4.68 -10.19 -26.17
CA SER A 4 -4.59 -8.85 -26.76
C SER A 4 -4.07 -7.82 -25.76
N ILE A 5 -4.51 -7.92 -24.49
CA ILE A 5 -4.12 -6.99 -23.43
C ILE A 5 -2.65 -7.17 -23.06
N GLU A 6 -2.17 -8.41 -22.96
CA GLU A 6 -0.75 -8.69 -22.69
C GLU A 6 0.15 -8.15 -23.81
N LYS A 7 -0.29 -8.27 -25.06
CA LYS A 7 0.42 -7.68 -26.20
C LYS A 7 0.46 -6.15 -26.08
N LEU A 8 -0.65 -5.50 -25.77
CA LEU A 8 -0.70 -4.05 -25.57
C LEU A 8 0.21 -3.61 -24.41
N ILE A 9 0.23 -4.35 -23.30
CA ILE A 9 1.13 -4.08 -22.17
C ILE A 9 2.60 -4.21 -22.60
N SER A 10 2.95 -5.19 -23.44
CA SER A 10 4.31 -5.32 -23.96
C SER A 10 4.70 -4.17 -24.91
N LEU A 11 3.76 -3.73 -25.75
CA LEU A 11 3.95 -2.64 -26.71
C LEU A 11 4.03 -1.29 -26.00
N MET A 12 3.42 -1.14 -24.83
CA MET A 12 3.53 0.04 -24.00
C MET A 12 4.99 0.31 -23.58
N GLU A 13 5.88 -0.68 -23.57
CA GLU A 13 7.31 -0.47 -23.29
C GLU A 13 8.17 -0.38 -24.56
N SER A 14 7.56 -0.30 -25.75
CA SER A 14 8.33 -0.22 -26.98
C SER A 14 9.16 1.07 -27.04
N LEU A 15 10.36 0.97 -27.62
CA LEU A 15 11.23 2.11 -27.91
C LEU A 15 10.65 3.03 -28.99
N ASP A 16 9.77 2.49 -29.85
CA ASP A 16 9.03 3.31 -30.81
C ASP A 16 7.95 4.14 -30.11
N SER A 17 8.07 5.46 -30.21
CA SER A 17 7.20 6.41 -29.52
C SER A 17 5.76 6.30 -30.00
N LEU A 18 5.55 6.12 -31.31
CA LEU A 18 4.21 6.05 -31.90
C LEU A 18 3.49 4.78 -31.44
N THR A 19 4.15 3.62 -31.58
CA THR A 19 3.60 2.33 -31.13
C THR A 19 3.29 2.32 -29.63
N SER A 20 4.14 2.95 -28.82
CA SER A 20 3.92 3.08 -27.39
C SER A 20 2.72 3.97 -27.06
N GLU A 21 2.58 5.12 -27.71
CA GLU A 21 1.45 6.03 -27.50
C GLU A 21 0.13 5.40 -27.94
N ASP A 22 0.11 4.69 -29.07
CA ASP A 22 -1.04 3.95 -29.57
C ASP A 22 -1.45 2.81 -28.63
N ALA A 23 -0.47 2.10 -28.06
CA ALA A 23 -0.73 1.08 -27.04
C ALA A 23 -1.31 1.70 -25.76
N CYS A 24 -0.74 2.83 -25.30
CA CYS A 24 -1.25 3.58 -24.15
C CYS A 24 -2.68 4.08 -24.37
N SER A 25 -2.99 4.65 -25.54
CA SER A 25 -4.33 5.16 -25.85
C SER A 25 -5.37 4.03 -25.91
N SER A 26 -4.99 2.90 -26.50
CA SER A 26 -5.80 1.68 -26.53
C SER A 26 -6.06 1.14 -25.13
N LEU A 27 -5.03 1.07 -24.28
CA LEU A 27 -5.17 0.63 -22.89
C LEU A 27 -6.03 1.59 -22.07
N ARG A 28 -5.86 2.91 -22.22
CA ARG A 28 -6.73 3.90 -21.56
C ARG A 28 -8.18 3.67 -21.92
N THR A 29 -8.48 3.42 -23.20
CA THR A 29 -9.83 3.14 -23.67
C THR A 29 -10.39 1.87 -23.02
N LEU A 30 -9.62 0.78 -22.98
CA LEU A 30 -10.04 -0.46 -22.31
C LEU A 30 -10.28 -0.27 -20.80
N MET A 31 -9.48 0.59 -20.15
CA MET A 31 -9.63 0.89 -18.73
C MET A 31 -10.88 1.73 -18.43
N LEU A 32 -11.35 2.53 -19.39
CA LEU A 32 -12.65 3.22 -19.27
C LEU A 32 -13.81 2.23 -19.19
N ASP A 33 -13.65 1.04 -19.75
CA ASP A 33 -14.63 -0.06 -19.65
C ASP A 33 -14.33 -1.02 -18.48
N GLY A 34 -13.32 -0.70 -17.65
CA GLY A 34 -12.87 -1.55 -16.54
C GLY A 34 -12.06 -2.78 -16.96
N GLN A 35 -11.79 -2.95 -18.26
CA GLN A 35 -11.02 -4.07 -18.79
C GLN A 35 -9.52 -3.83 -18.61
N GLY A 36 -8.76 -4.92 -18.42
CA GLY A 36 -7.29 -4.85 -18.34
C GLY A 36 -6.70 -4.31 -17.04
N ILE A 37 -7.48 -3.61 -16.19
CA ILE A 37 -7.03 -3.07 -14.89
C ILE A 37 -6.32 -4.15 -14.07
N GLY A 38 -6.96 -5.31 -13.91
CA GLY A 38 -6.38 -6.37 -13.08
C GLY A 38 -5.05 -6.93 -13.62
N ARG A 39 -4.91 -6.99 -14.95
CA ARG A 39 -3.66 -7.42 -15.61
C ARG A 39 -2.58 -6.36 -15.50
N LEU A 40 -2.96 -5.09 -15.58
CA LEU A 40 -2.03 -3.97 -15.44
C LEU A 40 -1.51 -3.86 -13.99
N VAL A 41 -2.34 -4.16 -12.99
CA VAL A 41 -1.90 -4.31 -11.59
C VAL A 41 -0.88 -5.45 -11.47
N GLU A 42 -1.19 -6.64 -11.99
CA GLU A 42 -0.25 -7.78 -11.98
C GLU A 42 1.07 -7.44 -12.69
N TYR A 43 0.98 -6.73 -13.81
CA TYR A 43 2.14 -6.28 -14.56
C TYR A 43 2.99 -5.30 -13.75
N TYR A 44 2.39 -4.23 -13.20
CA TYR A 44 3.10 -3.27 -12.35
C TYR A 44 3.77 -3.97 -11.15
N CYS A 45 3.09 -4.92 -10.51
CA CYS A 45 3.64 -5.63 -9.36
C CYS A 45 4.91 -6.43 -9.71
N ARG A 46 5.10 -6.79 -10.99
CA ARG A 46 6.29 -7.51 -11.47
C ARG A 46 7.34 -6.57 -12.06
N SER A 47 6.93 -5.54 -12.80
CA SER A 47 7.82 -4.68 -13.60
C SER A 47 8.12 -3.33 -12.97
N GLN A 48 7.30 -2.86 -12.04
CA GLN A 48 7.33 -1.49 -11.49
C GLN A 48 7.29 -0.41 -12.59
N SER A 49 6.63 -0.70 -13.72
CA SER A 49 6.53 0.22 -14.85
C SER A 49 5.84 1.54 -14.48
N ILE A 50 6.51 2.65 -14.79
CA ILE A 50 5.96 4.01 -14.59
C ILE A 50 4.74 4.23 -15.51
N ARG A 51 4.79 3.73 -16.75
CA ARG A 51 3.66 3.84 -17.69
C ARG A 51 2.42 3.09 -17.18
N ALA A 52 2.62 1.90 -16.61
CA ALA A 52 1.54 1.16 -15.96
C ALA A 52 0.96 1.93 -14.76
N LEU A 53 1.82 2.52 -13.94
CA LEU A 53 1.39 3.36 -12.81
C LEU A 53 0.55 4.55 -13.27
N GLU A 54 1.00 5.30 -14.28
CA GLU A 54 0.28 6.46 -14.80
C GLU A 54 -1.12 6.09 -15.29
N LEU A 55 -1.25 4.96 -15.98
CA LEU A 55 -2.54 4.43 -16.40
C LEU A 55 -3.42 4.07 -15.19
N LEU A 56 -2.87 3.36 -14.19
CA LEU A 56 -3.61 2.96 -12.99
C LEU A 56 -4.04 4.16 -12.12
N CYS A 57 -3.24 5.23 -12.07
CA CYS A 57 -3.61 6.49 -11.42
C CYS A 57 -4.84 7.17 -12.05
N ASN A 58 -5.14 6.86 -13.33
CA ASN A 58 -6.29 7.43 -14.04
C ASN A 58 -7.58 6.62 -13.88
N VAL A 59 -7.59 5.53 -13.09
CA VAL A 59 -8.80 4.75 -12.81
C VAL A 59 -9.83 5.60 -12.07
N ARG A 60 -11.05 5.66 -12.62
CA ARG A 60 -12.17 6.43 -12.06
C ARG A 60 -13.30 5.50 -11.62
N GLN A 61 -14.32 6.09 -11.00
CA GLN A 61 -15.56 5.37 -10.69
C GLN A 61 -16.29 4.93 -11.97
N PRO A 62 -16.90 3.72 -12.00
CA PRO A 62 -17.06 2.73 -10.94
C PRO A 62 -15.94 1.65 -10.88
N HIS A 63 -14.87 1.80 -11.66
CA HIS A 63 -13.85 0.77 -11.85
C HIS A 63 -12.80 0.71 -10.73
N GLN A 64 -12.82 1.63 -9.77
CA GLN A 64 -11.99 1.56 -8.56
C GLN A 64 -12.21 0.27 -7.78
N LYS A 65 -13.43 -0.29 -7.82
CA LYS A 65 -13.71 -1.57 -7.13
C LYS A 65 -12.85 -2.70 -7.70
N ILE A 66 -12.73 -2.79 -9.03
CA ILE A 66 -11.92 -3.79 -9.72
C ILE A 66 -10.44 -3.64 -9.33
N LEU A 67 -9.95 -2.40 -9.29
CA LEU A 67 -8.59 -2.08 -8.85
C LEU A 67 -8.35 -2.52 -7.41
N LEU A 68 -9.21 -2.11 -6.47
CA LEU A 68 -9.07 -2.41 -5.04
C LEU A 68 -9.25 -3.91 -4.75
N ASP A 69 -10.15 -4.60 -5.45
CA ASP A 69 -10.30 -6.06 -5.36
C ASP A 69 -9.05 -6.78 -5.84
N LYS A 70 -8.42 -6.31 -6.92
CA LYS A 70 -7.17 -6.92 -7.41
C LYS A 70 -6.00 -6.68 -6.47
N ILE A 71 -5.89 -5.48 -5.91
CA ILE A 71 -4.89 -5.15 -4.88
C ILE A 71 -5.06 -6.07 -3.67
N LYS A 72 -6.29 -6.23 -3.19
CA LYS A 72 -6.62 -7.16 -2.11
C LYS A 72 -6.19 -8.60 -2.43
N GLU A 73 -6.47 -9.07 -3.65
CA GLU A 73 -6.07 -10.41 -4.10
C GLU A 73 -4.54 -10.61 -4.06
N GLN A 74 -3.75 -9.62 -4.49
CA GLN A 74 -2.29 -9.70 -4.42
C GLN A 74 -1.77 -9.78 -2.98
N ILE A 75 -2.34 -8.96 -2.06
CA ILE A 75 -1.97 -8.96 -0.64
C ILE A 75 -2.32 -10.30 0.01
N VAL A 76 -3.56 -10.78 -0.15
CA VAL A 76 -4.00 -12.07 0.42
C VAL A 76 -3.19 -13.24 -0.17
N GLY A 77 -2.91 -13.18 -1.47
CA GLY A 77 -2.09 -14.18 -2.15
C GLY A 77 -0.60 -14.14 -1.79
N LYS A 78 -0.15 -13.18 -0.97
CA LYS A 78 1.26 -12.91 -0.64
C LYS A 78 2.14 -12.75 -1.88
N LYS A 79 1.61 -12.12 -2.93
CA LYS A 79 2.31 -11.91 -4.22
C LYS A 79 2.74 -10.45 -4.33
N ALA A 80 4.07 -10.22 -4.39
CA ALA A 80 4.65 -8.89 -4.58
C ALA A 80 3.98 -7.82 -3.68
N VAL A 81 3.84 -8.15 -2.39
CA VAL A 81 2.99 -7.39 -1.45
C VAL A 81 3.51 -5.97 -1.28
N LEU A 82 4.82 -5.81 -1.07
CA LEU A 82 5.47 -4.49 -1.03
C LEU A 82 5.15 -3.64 -2.25
N SER A 83 5.36 -4.17 -3.46
CA SER A 83 5.06 -3.47 -4.72
C SER A 83 3.57 -3.11 -4.85
N THR A 84 2.68 -3.99 -4.37
CA THR A 84 1.24 -3.75 -4.36
C THR A 84 0.85 -2.61 -3.40
N ILE A 85 1.46 -2.57 -2.21
CA ILE A 85 1.22 -1.50 -1.22
C ILE A 85 1.76 -0.17 -1.77
N ILE A 86 2.94 -0.17 -2.37
CA ILE A 86 3.53 1.01 -3.01
C ILE A 86 2.62 1.52 -4.13
N LEU A 87 2.09 0.65 -4.99
CA LEU A 87 1.14 1.01 -6.03
C LEU A 87 -0.06 1.77 -5.46
N LEU A 88 -0.71 1.19 -4.44
CA LEU A 88 -1.88 1.81 -3.84
C LEU A 88 -1.51 3.16 -3.19
N GLY A 89 -0.37 3.23 -2.50
CA GLY A 89 0.14 4.48 -1.93
C GLY A 89 0.34 5.57 -2.98
N GLN A 90 0.96 5.24 -4.11
CA GLN A 90 1.17 6.19 -5.21
C GLN A 90 -0.13 6.66 -5.84
N ILE A 91 -1.12 5.77 -5.98
CA ILE A 91 -2.45 6.13 -6.48
C ILE A 91 -3.16 7.06 -5.48
N ILE A 92 -3.12 6.75 -4.18
CA ILE A 92 -3.76 7.55 -3.14
C ILE A 92 -3.14 8.94 -3.01
N GLN A 93 -1.82 9.07 -3.22
CA GLN A 93 -1.13 10.37 -3.27
C GLN A 93 -1.63 11.30 -4.40
N LYS A 94 -2.34 10.77 -5.40
CA LYS A 94 -3.02 11.58 -6.44
C LYS A 94 -4.41 12.04 -6.04
N GLU A 95 -4.84 11.73 -4.81
CA GLU A 95 -6.15 12.09 -4.26
C GLU A 95 -7.31 11.78 -5.21
N PRO A 96 -7.44 10.53 -5.69
CA PRO A 96 -8.51 10.18 -6.60
C PRO A 96 -9.86 10.42 -5.93
N GLY A 97 -10.87 10.87 -6.69
CA GLY A 97 -12.20 11.20 -6.14
C GLY A 97 -12.92 10.03 -5.45
N TRP A 98 -12.41 8.80 -5.58
CA TRP A 98 -12.91 7.61 -4.88
C TRP A 98 -12.12 7.24 -3.62
N LEU A 99 -11.06 7.98 -3.26
CA LEU A 99 -10.27 7.76 -2.04
C LEU A 99 -11.12 7.63 -0.76
N PRO A 100 -12.18 8.44 -0.54
CA PRO A 100 -13.06 8.27 0.62
C PRO A 100 -13.78 6.92 0.71
N LEU A 101 -13.82 6.15 -0.38
CA LEU A 101 -14.44 4.81 -0.41
C LEU A 101 -13.48 3.71 0.05
N VAL A 102 -12.18 3.97 0.14
CA VAL A 102 -11.15 2.98 0.50
C VAL A 102 -11.36 2.42 1.92
N PRO A 103 -11.63 3.23 2.96
CA PRO A 103 -11.91 2.72 4.32
C PRO A 103 -13.08 1.73 4.38
N HIS A 104 -14.07 1.89 3.50
CA HIS A 104 -15.26 1.05 3.44
C HIS A 104 -15.07 -0.19 2.55
N HIS A 105 -13.97 -0.28 1.82
CA HIS A 105 -13.66 -1.42 0.98
C HIS A 105 -12.94 -2.52 1.78
N SER A 106 -13.19 -3.79 1.45
CA SER A 106 -12.56 -4.96 2.09
C SER A 106 -11.02 -5.02 2.04
N VAL A 107 -10.39 -4.14 1.25
CA VAL A 107 -8.93 -3.98 1.21
C VAL A 107 -8.38 -3.36 2.50
N PHE A 108 -9.14 -2.48 3.16
CA PHE A 108 -8.73 -1.82 4.39
C PHE A 108 -8.48 -2.81 5.55
N PRO A 109 -9.44 -3.68 5.93
CA PRO A 109 -9.18 -4.70 6.95
C PRO A 109 -8.14 -5.74 6.50
N THR A 110 -7.98 -5.96 5.19
CA THR A 110 -6.92 -6.83 4.65
C THR A 110 -5.53 -6.24 4.91
N LEU A 111 -5.36 -4.92 4.74
CA LEU A 111 -4.11 -4.22 5.05
C LEU A 111 -3.80 -4.28 6.55
N LEU A 112 -4.80 -4.07 7.42
CA LEU A 112 -4.61 -4.21 8.87
C LEU A 112 -4.16 -5.62 9.26
N SER A 113 -4.81 -6.64 8.70
CA SER A 113 -4.44 -8.04 8.95
C SER A 113 -3.04 -8.36 8.42
N HIS A 114 -2.67 -7.81 7.26
CA HIS A 114 -1.33 -7.95 6.73
C HIS A 114 -0.27 -7.32 7.66
N ILE A 115 -0.52 -6.12 8.21
CA ILE A 115 0.40 -5.49 9.18
C ILE A 115 0.57 -6.37 10.42
N ASP A 116 -0.52 -6.96 10.92
CA ASP A 116 -0.49 -7.83 12.10
C ASP A 116 0.35 -9.09 11.91
N ASP A 117 0.33 -9.67 10.71
CA ASP A 117 0.99 -10.94 10.37
C ASP A 117 2.34 -10.78 9.67
N CYS A 118 2.76 -9.55 9.36
CA CYS A 118 3.97 -9.27 8.59
C CYS A 118 5.21 -9.16 9.49
N ASP A 119 6.30 -9.79 9.06
CA ASP A 119 7.62 -9.69 9.68
C ASP A 119 8.60 -8.81 8.88
N ASP A 120 8.34 -8.49 7.61
CA ASP A 120 9.22 -7.64 6.81
C ASP A 120 9.05 -6.16 7.20
N PRO A 121 10.11 -5.49 7.72
CA PRO A 121 9.98 -4.10 8.15
C PRO A 121 9.58 -3.18 6.99
N LYS A 122 10.01 -3.45 5.75
CA LYS A 122 9.69 -2.62 4.59
C LYS A 122 8.19 -2.63 4.31
N GLU A 123 7.57 -3.80 4.36
CA GLU A 123 6.13 -3.95 4.17
C GLU A 123 5.34 -3.28 5.30
N ILE A 124 5.75 -3.46 6.56
CA ILE A 124 5.12 -2.79 7.71
C ILE A 124 5.21 -1.27 7.57
N ILE A 125 6.40 -0.72 7.24
CA ILE A 125 6.61 0.71 7.04
C ILE A 125 5.69 1.23 5.93
N SER A 126 5.70 0.59 4.76
CA SER A 126 4.89 1.02 3.63
C SER A 126 3.39 0.93 3.93
N ALA A 127 2.95 -0.12 4.60
CA ALA A 127 1.55 -0.30 4.99
C ALA A 127 1.11 0.74 6.03
N LEU A 128 1.94 1.03 7.05
CA LEU A 128 1.64 2.07 8.04
C LEU A 128 1.52 3.46 7.41
N LEU A 129 2.42 3.81 6.49
CA LEU A 129 2.37 5.09 5.78
C LEU A 129 1.13 5.17 4.87
N LEU A 130 0.79 4.08 4.19
CA LEU A 130 -0.45 3.99 3.40
C LEU A 130 -1.69 4.17 4.29
N MET A 131 -1.74 3.47 5.43
CA MET A 131 -2.85 3.56 6.37
C MET A 131 -2.96 4.98 6.95
N ALA A 132 -1.83 5.62 7.29
CA ALA A 132 -1.77 7.02 7.67
C ALA A 132 -2.41 7.94 6.62
N SER A 133 -2.15 7.72 5.33
CA SER A 133 -2.77 8.51 4.25
C SER A 133 -4.27 8.25 4.07
N ILE A 134 -4.76 7.06 4.41
CA ILE A 134 -6.18 6.70 4.30
C ILE A 134 -6.98 7.22 5.51
N LEU A 135 -6.36 7.29 6.69
CA LEU A 135 -7.05 7.60 7.95
C LEU A 135 -7.88 8.87 7.98
N PRO A 136 -7.46 10.00 7.37
CA PRO A 136 -8.27 11.22 7.31
C PRO A 136 -9.68 11.02 6.74
N TYR A 137 -9.88 9.97 5.95
CA TYR A 137 -11.17 9.62 5.35
C TYR A 137 -11.99 8.62 6.19
N CYS A 138 -11.47 8.16 7.34
CA CYS A 138 -12.11 7.17 8.21
C CYS A 138 -13.05 7.78 9.27
N SER A 139 -13.51 9.02 9.12
CA SER A 139 -14.27 9.74 10.16
C SER A 139 -15.58 9.05 10.60
N GLN A 140 -16.12 8.12 9.80
CA GLN A 140 -17.35 7.37 10.09
C GLN A 140 -17.10 5.85 10.20
N MET A 141 -15.97 5.46 10.78
CA MET A 141 -15.63 4.04 10.97
C MET A 141 -16.45 3.39 12.10
N THR A 142 -16.77 2.09 11.98
CA THR A 142 -17.46 1.33 13.03
C THR A 142 -16.55 1.07 14.23
N ASP A 143 -17.13 0.93 15.42
CA ASP A 143 -16.38 0.65 16.65
C ASP A 143 -15.49 -0.61 16.53
N SER A 144 -15.97 -1.64 15.84
CA SER A 144 -15.20 -2.86 15.59
C SER A 144 -13.97 -2.62 14.72
N ALA A 145 -14.10 -1.81 13.66
CA ALA A 145 -13.00 -1.49 12.76
C ALA A 145 -12.00 -0.54 13.44
N LEU A 146 -12.49 0.39 14.28
CA LEU A 146 -11.64 1.22 15.13
C LEU A 146 -10.86 0.39 16.15
N GLY A 147 -11.52 -0.55 16.82
CA GLY A 147 -10.86 -1.47 17.75
C GLY A 147 -9.72 -2.25 17.08
N LYS A 148 -9.96 -2.78 15.87
CA LYS A 148 -8.94 -3.49 15.10
C LYS A 148 -7.77 -2.59 14.70
N LEU A 149 -8.07 -1.37 14.24
CA LEU A 149 -7.05 -0.37 13.90
C LEU A 149 -6.14 -0.04 15.10
N LEU A 150 -6.72 0.14 16.28
CA LEU A 150 -5.98 0.42 17.52
C LEU A 150 -5.17 -0.80 17.98
N GLU A 151 -5.71 -2.02 17.87
CA GLU A 151 -4.97 -3.25 18.15
C GLU A 151 -3.74 -3.39 17.22
N THR A 152 -3.92 -3.16 15.91
CA THR A 152 -2.83 -3.14 14.93
C THR A 152 -1.78 -2.08 15.28
N PHE A 153 -2.20 -0.89 15.72
CA PHE A 153 -1.27 0.13 16.21
C PHE A 153 -0.43 -0.37 17.40
N THR A 154 -1.06 -0.97 18.41
CA THR A 154 -0.36 -1.53 19.58
C THR A 154 0.63 -2.64 19.20
N LYS A 155 0.28 -3.49 18.23
CA LYS A 155 1.20 -4.49 17.68
C LYS A 155 2.41 -3.85 17.01
N THR A 156 2.23 -2.81 16.21
CA THR A 156 3.36 -2.13 15.55
C THR A 156 4.29 -1.43 16.56
N LEU A 157 3.77 -0.88 17.66
CA LEU A 157 4.59 -0.42 18.79
C LEU A 157 5.43 -1.54 19.39
N SER A 158 4.84 -2.73 19.58
CA SER A 158 5.52 -3.91 20.11
C SER A 158 6.63 -4.40 19.17
N VAL A 159 6.39 -4.39 17.85
CA VAL A 159 7.39 -4.71 16.82
C VAL A 159 8.55 -3.71 16.86
N LEU A 160 8.25 -2.42 16.89
CA LEU A 160 9.26 -1.35 16.99
C LEU A 160 10.12 -1.53 18.24
N TYR A 161 9.50 -1.76 19.39
CA TYR A 161 10.20 -1.98 20.66
C TYR A 161 11.12 -3.20 20.60
N ARG A 162 10.61 -4.34 20.13
CA ARG A 162 11.37 -5.59 19.99
C ARG A 162 12.58 -5.40 19.05
N ARG A 163 12.39 -4.77 17.90
CA ARG A 163 13.48 -4.50 16.95
C ARG A 163 14.53 -3.56 17.53
N ARG A 164 14.11 -2.49 18.22
CA ARG A 164 15.02 -1.59 18.91
C ARG A 164 15.86 -2.31 19.97
N GLN A 165 15.26 -3.20 20.78
CA GLN A 165 15.99 -4.00 21.76
C GLN A 165 17.01 -4.94 21.11
N LEU A 166 16.62 -5.63 20.03
CA LEU A 166 17.53 -6.51 19.27
C LEU A 166 18.71 -5.72 18.71
N MET A 167 18.46 -4.51 18.19
CA MET A 167 19.51 -3.63 17.71
C MET A 167 20.47 -3.19 18.83
N GLN A 168 19.94 -2.79 19.99
CA GLN A 168 20.81 -2.41 21.12
C GLN A 168 21.70 -3.57 21.60
N ARG A 169 21.19 -4.81 21.58
CA ARG A 169 21.97 -6.00 21.95
C ARG A 169 23.04 -6.37 20.92
N ARG A 170 22.81 -6.08 19.63
CA ARG A 170 23.71 -6.43 18.52
C ARG A 170 24.76 -5.36 18.20
N ALA A 171 24.61 -4.14 18.73
CA ALA A 171 25.49 -3.01 18.47
C ALA A 171 26.98 -3.22 18.83
N ALA A 172 27.32 -4.28 19.58
CA ALA A 172 28.69 -4.59 19.98
C ALA A 172 29.42 -5.59 19.06
N ALA A 173 28.77 -6.18 18.05
CA ALA A 173 29.28 -7.40 17.40
C ALA A 173 29.38 -7.39 15.87
N TYR A 174 28.78 -6.43 15.15
CA TYR A 174 28.71 -6.48 13.68
C TYR A 174 28.84 -5.09 13.05
N ASP A 175 29.87 -4.93 12.23
CA ASP A 175 30.06 -3.80 11.31
C ASP A 175 30.00 -4.35 9.88
N ASN A 176 28.79 -4.41 9.30
CA ASN A 176 28.57 -4.85 7.93
C ASN A 176 27.41 -4.07 7.29
N ALA A 177 27.31 -4.12 5.96
CA ALA A 177 26.30 -3.35 5.22
C ALA A 177 24.84 -3.71 5.61
N GLU A 178 24.58 -4.95 6.00
CA GLU A 178 23.25 -5.40 6.45
C GLU A 178 22.81 -4.70 7.74
N TRP A 179 23.75 -4.46 8.65
CA TRP A 179 23.51 -3.74 9.90
C TRP A 179 23.05 -2.29 9.66
N GLU A 180 23.68 -1.60 8.71
CA GLU A 180 23.29 -0.24 8.33
C GLU A 180 21.90 -0.20 7.69
N ILE A 181 21.56 -1.17 6.84
CA ILE A 181 20.22 -1.30 6.26
C ILE A 181 19.18 -1.50 7.37
N GLU A 182 19.45 -2.33 8.38
CA GLU A 182 18.53 -2.57 9.50
C GLU A 182 18.37 -1.30 10.36
N LYS A 183 19.43 -0.51 10.59
CA LYS A 183 19.33 0.80 11.27
C LYS A 183 18.42 1.77 10.52
N ILE A 184 18.60 1.86 9.20
CA ILE A 184 17.77 2.70 8.33
C ILE A 184 16.31 2.23 8.42
N CYS A 185 16.06 0.92 8.29
CA CYS A 185 14.73 0.34 8.43
C CYS A 185 14.10 0.64 9.80
N LEU A 186 14.85 0.49 10.89
CA LEU A 186 14.37 0.81 12.24
C LEU A 186 13.99 2.30 12.37
N SER A 187 14.78 3.19 11.77
CA SER A 187 14.53 4.64 11.79
C SER A 187 13.26 4.99 11.01
N HIS A 188 13.07 4.39 9.83
CA HIS A 188 11.84 4.55 9.05
C HIS A 188 10.62 3.92 9.72
N LEU A 189 10.79 2.79 10.41
CA LEU A 189 9.72 2.18 11.20
C LEU A 189 9.30 3.12 12.33
N GLN A 190 10.25 3.66 13.08
CA GLN A 190 9.98 4.67 14.11
C GLN A 190 9.22 5.86 13.54
N TYR A 191 9.67 6.39 12.40
CA TYR A 191 8.98 7.49 11.72
C TYR A 191 7.54 7.12 11.34
N SER A 192 7.33 5.97 10.70
CA SER A 192 5.98 5.52 10.27
C SER A 192 5.02 5.34 11.44
N VAL A 193 5.50 4.79 12.57
CA VAL A 193 4.70 4.63 13.80
C VAL A 193 4.33 5.98 14.40
N VAL A 194 5.27 6.93 14.47
CA VAL A 194 5.00 8.29 14.96
C VAL A 194 4.01 9.01 14.07
N GLN A 195 4.18 8.93 12.74
CA GLN A 195 3.26 9.56 11.79
C GLN A 195 1.84 8.99 11.94
N PHE A 196 1.73 7.67 12.07
CA PHE A 196 0.46 7.01 12.28
C PHE A 196 -0.17 7.39 13.62
N PHE A 197 0.61 7.48 14.70
CA PHE A 197 0.16 7.98 16.01
C PHE A 197 -0.39 9.41 15.92
N ILE A 198 0.33 10.32 15.26
CA ILE A 198 -0.09 11.73 15.12
C ILE A 198 -1.46 11.81 14.45
N ILE A 199 -1.66 11.06 13.36
CA ILE A 199 -2.93 11.07 12.61
C ILE A 199 -4.04 10.38 13.40
N LEU A 200 -3.76 9.23 14.03
CA LEU A 200 -4.71 8.55 14.91
C LEU A 200 -5.15 9.44 16.07
N TYR A 201 -4.21 10.12 16.72
CA TYR A 201 -4.51 11.04 17.81
C TYR A 201 -5.31 12.26 17.32
N GLY A 202 -5.01 12.75 16.12
CA GLY A 202 -5.75 13.86 15.50
C GLY A 202 -7.22 13.53 15.21
N ILE A 203 -7.51 12.28 14.83
CA ILE A 203 -8.86 11.86 14.41
C ILE A 203 -9.64 11.19 15.56
N PHE A 204 -8.97 10.36 16.36
CA PHE A 204 -9.57 9.53 17.42
C PHE A 204 -8.84 9.68 18.77
N PRO A 205 -8.68 10.91 19.31
CA PRO A 205 -7.84 11.15 20.50
C PRO A 205 -8.32 10.37 21.72
N CYS A 206 -9.62 10.41 22.02
CA CYS A 206 -10.19 9.78 23.20
C CYS A 206 -10.12 8.25 23.12
N ASN A 207 -10.44 7.67 21.96
CA ASN A 207 -10.36 6.22 21.76
C ASN A 207 -8.92 5.71 21.86
N LEU A 208 -7.97 6.43 21.26
CA LEU A 208 -6.55 6.08 21.33
C LEU A 208 -6.03 6.14 22.76
N LEU A 209 -6.26 7.25 23.47
CA LEU A 209 -5.83 7.39 24.86
C LEU A 209 -6.53 6.39 25.79
N GLY A 210 -7.79 6.05 25.52
CA GLY A 210 -8.52 5.02 26.25
C GLY A 210 -7.93 3.62 26.04
N HIS A 211 -7.45 3.31 24.82
CA HIS A 211 -6.88 2.02 24.46
C HIS A 211 -5.44 1.83 24.98
N LEU A 212 -4.67 2.91 25.11
CA LEU A 212 -3.27 2.87 25.57
C LEU A 212 -3.09 2.87 27.09
N LYS A 213 -4.17 3.07 27.85
CA LYS A 213 -4.18 2.99 29.32
C LYS A 213 -4.14 1.54 29.78
#